data_AF-A0A3E0HYW7-F1
#
_entry.id   AF-A0A3E0HYW7-F1
#
_cell.length_a   1.000
_cell.length_b   1.000
_cell.length_c   1.000
_cell.angle_alpha   90.00
_cell.angle_beta   90.00
_cell.angle_gamma   90.00
#
_symmetry.space_group_name_H-M   'P 1'
#
loop_
_entity.id
_entity.type
_entity.pdbx_description
1 polymer ?
#
loop_
_entity_poly.entity_id
_entity_poly.type
_entity_poly.pdbx_seq_one_letter_code
_entity_poly.pdbx_strand_id
1 'polypeptide(L)'
;MTAKALLVAGAVALGLLAAPAAFAAPAAPAAATCASPATSNPHTCAQAVTWAKNHVGATSSDYDHRCDHVVALAYGRSASGHGSAALHWSSMPSRYKHSGTTVPAGGLAFFSIPNSNDGHVMISIGGGKFVSNDIVAAGKLSETTIATIESRWGGHYLGWSNPWF
;
A
#
# COMPACT_ATOMS: atom_id res chain seq x y z
N MET A 1 -25.52 82.54 -31.84
CA MET A 1 -24.67 82.40 -30.65
C MET A 1 -24.00 81.04 -30.74
N THR A 2 -22.67 81.06 -30.65
CA THR A 2 -21.70 80.00 -30.93
C THR A 2 -21.59 78.98 -29.80
N ALA A 3 -21.45 77.69 -30.12
CA ALA A 3 -20.53 76.71 -29.50
C ALA A 3 -20.79 75.32 -30.11
N LYS A 4 -19.87 74.76 -30.90
CA LYS A 4 -18.65 74.00 -30.56
C LYS A 4 -18.90 72.50 -30.38
N ALA A 5 -18.22 71.74 -31.24
CA ALA A 5 -18.31 70.30 -31.47
C ALA A 5 -17.84 69.42 -30.30
N LEU A 6 -18.28 68.16 -30.29
CA LEU A 6 -17.42 67.04 -29.94
C LEU A 6 -17.88 65.75 -30.64
N LEU A 7 -17.02 65.23 -31.52
CA LEU A 7 -17.06 63.87 -32.08
C LEU A 7 -16.43 62.91 -31.07
N VAL A 8 -17.07 61.78 -30.77
CA VAL A 8 -16.39 60.56 -30.33
C VAL A 8 -17.06 59.36 -30.99
N ALA A 9 -16.26 58.64 -31.78
CA ALA A 9 -16.62 57.38 -32.43
C ALA A 9 -16.68 56.23 -31.40
N GLY A 10 -17.79 55.49 -31.38
CA GLY A 10 -17.92 54.25 -30.62
C GLY A 10 -17.58 53.04 -31.49
N ALA A 11 -16.51 52.33 -31.11
CA ALA A 11 -16.05 51.12 -31.78
C ALA A 11 -16.91 49.90 -31.42
N VAL A 12 -17.13 49.05 -32.42
CA VAL A 12 -17.79 47.75 -32.37
C VAL A 12 -16.94 46.75 -31.60
N ALA A 13 -17.53 45.98 -30.68
CA ALA A 13 -16.92 44.79 -30.12
C ALA A 13 -17.83 43.57 -30.38
N LEU A 14 -17.47 42.78 -31.40
CA LEU A 14 -17.96 41.40 -31.56
C LEU A 14 -17.34 40.55 -30.44
N GLY A 15 -18.20 40.01 -29.55
CA GLY A 15 -17.79 39.04 -28.56
C GLY A 15 -17.47 37.69 -29.20
N LEU A 16 -16.20 37.28 -29.16
CA LEU A 16 -15.83 35.87 -29.31
C LEU A 16 -16.15 35.15 -27.99
N LEU A 17 -17.12 34.24 -28.03
CA LEU A 17 -17.34 33.24 -26.97
C LEU A 17 -16.24 32.17 -27.09
N ALA A 18 -15.24 32.23 -26.20
CA ALA A 18 -14.28 31.15 -26.04
C ALA A 18 -14.95 29.99 -25.29
N ALA A 19 -15.00 28.81 -25.90
CA ALA A 19 -15.41 27.58 -25.22
C ALA A 19 -14.37 27.22 -24.15
N PRO A 20 -14.78 26.77 -22.94
CA PRO A 20 -13.83 26.37 -21.93
C PRO A 20 -13.14 25.06 -22.36
N ALA A 21 -11.82 25.10 -22.44
CA ALA A 21 -11.01 23.89 -22.56
C ALA A 21 -11.23 23.03 -21.32
N ALA A 22 -11.84 21.86 -21.50
CA ALA A 22 -11.92 20.86 -20.45
C ALA A 22 -10.49 20.36 -20.16
N PHE A 23 -9.93 20.77 -19.03
CA PHE A 23 -8.71 20.17 -18.50
C PHE A 23 -9.01 18.70 -18.20
N ALA A 24 -8.47 17.80 -19.03
CA ALA A 24 -8.49 16.38 -18.73
C ALA A 24 -7.81 16.18 -17.37
N ALA A 25 -8.55 15.60 -16.41
CA ALA A 25 -7.98 15.23 -15.13
C ALA A 25 -6.77 14.30 -15.39
N PRO A 26 -5.66 14.47 -14.65
CA PRO A 26 -4.52 13.57 -14.77
C PRO A 26 -4.99 12.13 -14.53
N ALA A 27 -4.57 11.21 -15.40
CA ALA A 27 -4.86 9.79 -15.25
C ALA A 27 -4.45 9.34 -13.83
N ALA A 28 -5.33 8.59 -13.15
CA ALA A 28 -5.02 8.00 -11.86
C ALA A 28 -3.69 7.24 -11.98
N PRO A 29 -2.76 7.38 -11.01
CA PRO A 29 -1.48 6.69 -11.08
C PRO A 29 -1.72 5.19 -11.28
N ALA A 30 -0.98 4.59 -12.22
CA ALA A 30 -1.04 3.16 -12.45
C ALA A 30 -0.86 2.42 -11.12
N ALA A 31 -1.77 1.48 -10.83
CA ALA A 31 -1.67 0.67 -9.62
C ALA A 31 -0.27 0.06 -9.55
N ALA A 32 0.42 0.28 -8.43
CA ALA A 32 1.73 -0.33 -8.24
C ALA A 32 1.60 -1.84 -8.40
N THR A 33 2.49 -2.47 -9.16
CA THR A 33 2.55 -3.93 -9.31
C THR A 33 3.57 -4.48 -8.33
N CYS A 34 3.31 -5.68 -7.81
CA CYS A 34 4.31 -6.34 -6.99
C CYS A 34 5.47 -6.76 -7.88
N ALA A 35 6.61 -6.12 -7.67
CA ALA A 35 7.87 -6.46 -8.29
C ALA A 35 8.80 -6.90 -7.15
N SER A 36 8.97 -8.21 -7.00
CA SER A 36 10.17 -8.68 -6.29
C SER A 36 11.36 -8.18 -7.10
N PRO A 37 12.45 -7.67 -6.49
CA PRO A 37 13.72 -7.63 -7.22
C PRO A 37 13.94 -9.06 -7.71
N ALA A 38 13.83 -9.27 -9.03
CA ALA A 38 13.34 -10.52 -9.62
C ALA A 38 14.36 -11.69 -9.58
N THR A 39 15.31 -11.65 -8.64
CA THR A 39 16.37 -12.65 -8.46
C THR A 39 16.68 -13.02 -7.00
N SER A 40 16.04 -12.44 -5.97
CA SER A 40 16.44 -12.67 -4.56
C SER A 40 15.50 -13.56 -3.72
N ASN A 41 14.25 -13.77 -4.13
CA ASN A 41 13.28 -14.56 -3.38
C ASN A 41 12.94 -15.87 -4.11
N PRO A 42 12.87 -17.02 -3.40
CA PRO A 42 12.50 -18.31 -4.01
C PRO A 42 11.11 -18.33 -4.64
N HIS A 43 10.13 -17.62 -4.07
CA HIS A 43 8.81 -17.44 -4.67
C HIS A 43 8.65 -16.05 -5.30
N THR A 44 8.02 -16.01 -6.47
CA THR A 44 7.48 -14.78 -7.07
C THR A 44 6.31 -14.23 -6.23
N CYS A 45 5.92 -12.97 -6.48
CA CYS A 45 4.73 -12.40 -5.82
C CYS A 45 3.47 -13.25 -6.03
N ALA A 46 3.26 -13.79 -7.24
CA ALA A 46 2.11 -14.65 -7.54
C ALA A 46 2.15 -15.97 -6.75
N GLN A 47 3.33 -16.60 -6.65
CA GLN A 47 3.51 -17.81 -5.84
C GLN A 47 3.32 -17.53 -4.35
N ALA A 48 3.80 -16.39 -3.84
CA ALA A 48 3.60 -15.98 -2.45
C ALA A 48 2.12 -15.72 -2.12
N VAL A 49 1.38 -15.09 -3.04
CA VAL A 49 -0.08 -14.93 -2.92
C VAL A 49 -0.80 -16.27 -2.89
N THR A 50 -0.43 -17.19 -3.79
CA THR A 50 -1.00 -18.55 -3.80
C THR A 50 -0.71 -19.29 -2.50
N TRP A 51 0.54 -19.22 -2.01
CA TRP A 51 0.92 -19.79 -0.72
C TRP A 51 0.05 -19.22 0.40
N ALA A 52 -0.06 -17.88 0.49
CA ALA A 52 -0.81 -17.21 1.54
C ALA A 52 -2.29 -17.62 1.55
N LYS A 53 -2.94 -17.65 0.38
CA LYS A 53 -4.33 -18.10 0.24
C LYS A 53 -4.51 -19.56 0.69
N ASN A 54 -3.60 -20.45 0.31
CA ASN A 54 -3.67 -21.87 0.66
C ASN A 54 -3.42 -22.13 2.15
N HIS A 55 -2.83 -21.18 2.87
CA HIS A 55 -2.56 -21.30 4.31
C HIS A 55 -3.59 -20.57 5.19
N VAL A 56 -4.62 -19.94 4.61
CA VAL A 56 -5.73 -19.40 5.40
C VAL A 56 -6.36 -20.52 6.23
N GLY A 57 -6.48 -20.30 7.54
CA GLY A 57 -7.00 -21.28 8.49
C GLY A 57 -5.93 -22.17 9.12
N ALA A 58 -4.72 -22.26 8.55
CA ALA A 58 -3.60 -22.97 9.16
C ALA A 58 -3.25 -22.36 10.52
N THR A 59 -2.94 -23.21 11.49
CA THR A 59 -2.55 -22.80 12.84
C THR A 59 -1.25 -23.51 13.20
N SER A 60 -0.24 -22.75 13.64
CA SER A 60 1.05 -23.29 14.07
C SER A 60 1.68 -22.38 15.12
N SER A 61 2.42 -22.96 16.07
CA SER A 61 3.25 -22.20 17.00
C SER A 61 4.37 -21.44 16.28
N ASP A 62 4.76 -21.86 15.07
CA ASP A 62 5.72 -21.11 14.25
C ASP A 62 5.14 -19.83 13.65
N TYR A 63 3.82 -19.63 13.72
CA TYR A 63 3.15 -18.42 13.25
C TYR A 63 2.81 -17.47 14.40
N ASP A 64 2.81 -17.94 15.65
CA ASP A 64 2.44 -17.15 16.82
C ASP A 64 3.49 -16.07 17.10
N HIS A 65 3.07 -14.80 17.11
CA HIS A 65 3.94 -13.63 17.25
C HIS A 65 5.06 -13.54 16.19
N ARG A 66 4.89 -14.21 15.05
CA ARG A 66 5.93 -14.39 14.02
C ARG A 66 5.47 -13.90 12.65
N CYS A 67 4.80 -12.74 12.62
CA CYS A 67 4.25 -12.13 11.40
C CYS A 67 5.30 -11.94 10.28
N ASP A 68 6.50 -11.50 10.65
CA ASP A 68 7.60 -11.27 9.71
C ASP A 68 8.17 -12.58 9.14
N HIS A 69 8.19 -13.64 9.94
CA HIS A 69 8.54 -14.99 9.49
C HIS A 69 7.47 -15.55 8.54
N VAL A 70 6.17 -15.36 8.84
CA VAL A 70 5.07 -15.83 7.99
C VAL A 70 5.16 -15.25 6.58
N VAL A 71 5.41 -13.95 6.44
CA VAL A 71 5.56 -13.35 5.10
C VAL A 71 6.82 -13.83 4.40
N ALA A 72 7.89 -14.15 5.12
CA ALA A 72 9.09 -14.76 4.54
C ALA A 72 8.83 -16.20 4.04
N LEU A 73 8.07 -17.01 4.79
CA LEU A 73 7.63 -18.35 4.37
C LEU A 73 6.78 -18.27 3.09
N ALA A 74 5.89 -17.29 2.99
CA ALA A 74 5.13 -17.05 1.76
C ALA A 74 6.06 -16.81 0.56
N TYR A 75 7.18 -16.12 0.78
CA TYR A 75 8.20 -15.88 -0.22
C TYR A 75 9.21 -17.04 -0.41
N GLY A 76 8.96 -18.19 0.22
CA GLY A 76 9.78 -19.41 0.10
C GLY A 76 11.08 -19.36 0.89
N ARG A 77 11.21 -18.41 1.83
CA ARG A 77 12.38 -18.24 2.69
C ARG A 77 12.16 -18.92 4.03
N SER A 78 13.24 -19.37 4.68
CA SER A 78 13.20 -19.88 6.06
C SER A 78 13.08 -18.77 7.11
N ALA A 79 13.48 -17.54 6.78
CA ALA A 79 13.38 -16.36 7.64
C ALA A 79 13.39 -15.07 6.80
N SER A 80 12.90 -13.99 7.39
CA SER A 80 12.90 -12.64 6.82
C SER A 80 14.26 -11.93 6.92
N GLY A 81 15.18 -12.46 7.72
CA GLY A 81 16.45 -11.80 8.05
C GLY A 81 16.35 -10.72 9.14
N HIS A 82 15.14 -10.44 9.65
CA HIS A 82 14.89 -9.39 10.63
C HIS A 82 14.29 -9.96 11.92
N GLY A 83 14.60 -9.34 13.05
CA GLY A 83 14.10 -9.77 14.35
C GLY A 83 12.62 -9.44 14.59
N SER A 84 12.08 -8.46 13.88
CA SER A 84 10.68 -8.03 13.99
C SER A 84 10.24 -7.25 12.74
N ALA A 85 8.92 -7.09 12.57
CA ALA A 85 8.36 -6.29 11.47
C ALA A 85 8.75 -4.80 11.57
N ALA A 86 8.88 -4.27 12.79
CA ALA A 86 9.35 -2.91 13.03
C ALA A 86 10.80 -2.74 12.59
N LEU A 87 11.69 -3.69 12.94
CA LEU A 87 13.08 -3.68 12.50
C LEU A 87 13.20 -3.82 10.99
N HIS A 88 12.39 -4.71 10.41
CA HIS A 88 12.31 -4.88 8.96
C HIS A 88 11.92 -3.55 8.28
N TRP A 89 10.82 -2.93 8.70
CA TRP A 89 10.42 -1.63 8.16
C TRP A 89 11.49 -0.56 8.38
N SER A 90 12.08 -0.43 9.57
CA SER A 90 13.08 0.61 9.84
C SER A 90 14.36 0.45 9.00
N SER A 91 14.78 -0.79 8.74
CA SER A 91 16.00 -1.10 7.99
C SER A 91 15.84 -0.89 6.49
N MET A 92 14.59 -0.94 6.00
CA MET A 92 14.29 -0.76 4.60
C MET A 92 14.59 0.67 4.11
N PRO A 93 15.39 0.83 3.04
CA PRO A 93 15.64 2.14 2.43
C PRO A 93 14.35 2.85 2.01
N SER A 94 14.27 4.16 2.24
CA SER A 94 13.06 4.98 1.97
C SER A 94 12.50 4.83 0.56
N ARG A 95 13.36 4.61 -0.44
CA ARG A 95 12.96 4.38 -1.85
C ARG A 95 12.08 3.15 -2.09
N TYR A 96 12.04 2.19 -1.16
CA TYR A 96 11.19 0.99 -1.24
C TYR A 96 9.91 1.12 -0.42
N LYS A 97 9.76 2.20 0.34
CA LYS A 97 8.60 2.46 1.19
C LYS A 97 7.56 3.27 0.43
N HIS A 98 6.33 2.79 0.45
CA HIS A 98 5.19 3.43 -0.20
C HIS A 98 4.13 3.76 0.85
N SER A 99 3.59 4.99 0.84
CA SER A 99 2.63 5.46 1.85
C SER A 99 1.16 5.17 1.53
N GLY A 100 0.82 4.87 0.28
CA GLY A 100 -0.57 4.64 -0.15
C GLY A 100 -1.14 3.32 0.37
N THR A 101 -2.46 3.23 0.52
CA THR A 101 -3.14 2.00 1.02
C THR A 101 -3.49 0.99 -0.07
N THR A 102 -3.27 1.33 -1.34
CA THR A 102 -3.42 0.41 -2.48
C THR A 102 -2.19 -0.47 -2.60
N VAL A 103 -2.17 -1.56 -1.83
CA VAL A 103 -1.06 -2.52 -1.81
C VAL A 103 -1.25 -3.57 -2.91
N PRO A 104 -0.31 -3.75 -3.86
CA PRO A 104 -0.40 -4.81 -4.86
C PRO A 104 -0.48 -6.20 -4.22
N ALA A 105 -1.07 -7.16 -4.93
CA ALA A 105 -1.00 -8.57 -4.52
C ALA A 105 0.46 -9.02 -4.44
N GLY A 106 0.87 -9.57 -3.30
CA GLY A 106 2.24 -9.89 -2.92
C GLY A 106 2.95 -8.79 -2.13
N GLY A 107 2.48 -7.53 -2.20
CA GLY A 107 3.04 -6.45 -1.40
C GLY A 107 2.91 -6.71 0.11
N LEU A 108 3.87 -6.20 0.88
CA LEU A 108 3.93 -6.33 2.33
C LEU A 108 3.47 -5.03 2.99
N ALA A 109 2.43 -5.09 3.83
CA ALA A 109 1.89 -3.94 4.56
C ALA A 109 2.39 -3.93 6.00
N PHE A 110 2.98 -2.82 6.43
CA PHE A 110 3.64 -2.69 7.73
C PHE A 110 2.88 -1.75 8.67
N PHE A 111 2.94 -2.05 9.96
CA PHE A 111 2.27 -1.32 11.03
C PHE A 111 3.19 -1.16 12.24
N SER A 112 3.02 -0.05 12.96
CA SER A 112 3.41 0.00 14.37
C SER A 112 2.23 -0.44 15.23
N ILE A 113 2.51 -1.09 16.37
CA ILE A 113 1.49 -1.54 17.31
C ILE A 113 1.74 -0.85 18.66
N PRO A 114 0.74 -0.18 19.25
CA PRO A 114 0.89 0.45 20.57
C PRO A 114 1.37 -0.56 21.61
N ASN A 115 2.30 -0.13 22.47
CA ASN A 115 2.90 -0.96 23.53
C ASN A 115 3.63 -2.22 23.05
N SER A 116 4.00 -2.31 21.76
CA SER A 116 4.85 -3.36 21.21
C SER A 116 5.97 -2.76 20.37
N ASN A 117 7.19 -3.29 20.55
CA ASN A 117 8.35 -2.91 19.74
C ASN A 117 8.49 -3.78 18.48
N ASP A 118 7.61 -4.77 18.29
CA ASP A 118 7.75 -5.75 17.21
C ASP A 118 7.10 -5.26 15.90
N GLY A 119 6.11 -4.38 15.99
CA GLY A 119 5.29 -3.96 14.86
C GLY A 119 4.46 -5.11 14.29
N HIS A 120 3.93 -4.93 13.08
CA HIS A 120 3.20 -5.98 12.37
C HIS A 120 3.39 -5.90 10.87
N VAL A 121 3.37 -7.05 10.20
CA VAL A 121 3.41 -7.13 8.74
C VAL A 121 2.39 -8.14 8.21
N MET A 122 1.81 -7.83 7.05
CA MET A 122 0.87 -8.70 6.36
C MET A 122 1.20 -8.80 4.87
N ILE A 123 0.86 -9.92 4.23
CA ILE A 123 0.98 -10.09 2.78
C ILE A 123 -0.37 -9.79 2.11
N SER A 124 -0.38 -8.90 1.11
CA SER A 124 -1.55 -8.59 0.30
C SER A 124 -1.88 -9.75 -0.63
N ILE A 125 -3.15 -10.14 -0.70
CA ILE A 125 -3.67 -11.10 -1.68
C ILE A 125 -4.46 -10.44 -2.82
N GLY A 126 -4.39 -9.10 -2.89
CA GLY A 126 -5.10 -8.26 -3.86
C GLY A 126 -6.47 -7.79 -3.36
N GLY A 127 -7.01 -6.74 -4.00
CA GLY A 127 -8.36 -6.23 -3.71
C GLY A 127 -8.53 -5.65 -2.30
N GLY A 128 -7.46 -5.15 -1.68
CA GLY A 128 -7.48 -4.61 -0.31
C GLY A 128 -7.55 -5.68 0.80
N LYS A 129 -7.40 -6.96 0.45
CA LYS A 129 -7.37 -8.09 1.37
C LYS A 129 -5.93 -8.55 1.62
N PHE A 130 -5.70 -9.05 2.83
CA PHE A 130 -4.40 -9.52 3.29
C PHE A 130 -4.55 -10.85 4.00
N VAL A 131 -3.47 -11.64 4.05
CA VAL A 131 -3.33 -12.77 4.96
C VAL A 131 -2.36 -12.37 6.07
N SER A 132 -2.74 -12.68 7.30
CA SER A 132 -1.97 -12.35 8.49
C SER A 132 -2.21 -13.38 9.60
N ASN A 133 -1.22 -13.52 10.49
CA ASN A 133 -1.29 -14.33 11.71
C ASN A 133 -1.97 -13.55 12.84
N ASP A 134 -2.38 -14.28 13.87
CA ASP A 134 -2.80 -13.78 15.18
C ASP A 134 -4.04 -12.88 15.20
N ILE A 135 -4.63 -12.60 14.04
CA ILE A 135 -5.88 -11.84 13.95
C ILE A 135 -6.94 -12.61 14.71
N VAL A 136 -7.35 -13.79 14.25
CA VAL A 136 -8.48 -14.51 14.86
C VAL A 136 -8.11 -15.29 16.12
N ALA A 137 -6.90 -15.85 16.17
CA ALA A 137 -6.35 -16.61 17.30
C ALA A 137 -4.82 -16.69 17.15
N ALA A 138 -4.11 -16.88 18.26
CA ALA A 138 -2.66 -17.06 18.29
C ALA A 138 -2.22 -18.19 17.33
N GLY A 139 -1.21 -17.89 16.51
CA GLY A 139 -0.67 -18.79 15.50
C GLY A 139 -1.58 -19.07 14.31
N LYS A 140 -2.77 -18.46 14.22
CA LYS A 140 -3.74 -18.76 13.14
C LYS A 140 -3.66 -17.75 12.01
N LEU A 141 -3.44 -18.23 10.79
CA LEU A 141 -3.49 -17.41 9.59
C LEU A 141 -4.93 -17.17 9.15
N SER A 142 -5.27 -15.93 8.81
CA SER A 142 -6.62 -15.55 8.39
C SER A 142 -6.61 -14.37 7.43
N GLU A 143 -7.67 -14.25 6.63
CA GLU A 143 -7.91 -13.04 5.85
C GLU A 143 -8.23 -11.87 6.76
N THR A 144 -7.70 -10.70 6.41
CA THR A 144 -7.88 -9.45 7.16
C THR A 144 -7.75 -8.23 6.24
N THR A 145 -7.86 -7.04 6.81
CA THR A 145 -7.69 -5.75 6.13
C THR A 145 -6.79 -4.84 6.95
N ILE A 146 -6.30 -3.75 6.35
CA ILE A 146 -5.59 -2.67 7.08
C ILE A 146 -6.45 -2.17 8.24
N ALA A 147 -7.72 -1.83 7.97
CA ALA A 147 -8.67 -1.33 8.97
C ALA A 147 -8.90 -2.30 10.14
N THR A 148 -8.81 -3.61 9.91
CA THR A 148 -8.92 -4.61 10.97
C THR A 148 -7.76 -4.50 11.96
N ILE A 149 -6.52 -4.26 11.49
CA ILE A 149 -5.36 -4.09 12.37
C ILE A 149 -5.50 -2.83 13.20
N GLU A 150 -5.89 -1.73 12.55
CA GLU A 150 -6.06 -0.44 13.20
C GLU A 150 -7.16 -0.49 14.27
N SER A 151 -8.31 -1.08 13.96
CA SER A 151 -9.44 -1.14 14.90
C SER A 151 -9.24 -2.17 16.02
N ARG A 152 -8.61 -3.32 15.74
CA ARG A 152 -8.49 -4.41 16.72
C ARG A 152 -7.33 -4.22 17.69
N TRP A 153 -6.20 -3.72 17.20
CA TRP A 153 -4.97 -3.62 17.98
C TRP A 153 -4.54 -2.17 18.21
N GLY A 154 -5.29 -1.18 17.70
CA GLY A 154 -4.86 0.21 17.70
C GLY A 154 -3.63 0.46 16.81
N GLY A 155 -3.32 -0.46 15.90
CA GLY A 155 -2.14 -0.37 15.05
C GLY A 155 -2.18 0.87 14.17
N HIS A 156 -1.02 1.42 13.83
CA HIS A 156 -0.91 2.52 12.87
C HIS A 156 -0.26 2.00 11.59
N TYR A 157 -0.97 2.14 10.48
CA TYR A 157 -0.42 1.80 9.17
C TYR A 157 0.78 2.70 8.84
N LEU A 158 1.92 2.08 8.55
CA LEU A 158 3.17 2.79 8.21
C LEU A 158 3.34 2.95 6.70
N GLY A 159 2.80 2.01 5.92
CA GLY A 159 2.99 1.93 4.49
C GLY A 159 3.14 0.49 4.01
N TRP A 160 3.55 0.34 2.76
CA TRP A 160 3.86 -0.96 2.17
C TRP A 160 5.15 -0.95 1.38
N SER A 161 5.64 -2.14 1.06
CA SER A 161 6.75 -2.36 0.16
C SER A 161 6.52 -3.56 -0.76
N ASN A 162 7.27 -3.60 -1.85
CA ASN A 162 7.58 -4.86 -2.50
C ASN A 162 8.35 -5.79 -1.54
N PRO A 163 8.37 -7.12 -1.77
CA PRO A 163 9.12 -8.02 -0.90
C PRO A 163 10.60 -7.67 -0.92
N TRP A 164 11.10 -7.30 0.26
CA TRP A 164 12.49 -6.96 0.55
C TRP A 164 12.83 -7.78 1.79
N PHE A 165 13.93 -8.52 1.79
CA PHE A 165 14.35 -9.40 2.88
C PHE A 165 15.87 -9.41 2.95
#